data_AF-A0A559U4R7-F1
#
_entry.id   AF-A0A559U4R7-F1
#
_cell.length_a   1.000
_cell.length_b   1.000
_cell.length_c   1.000
_cell.angle_alpha   90.00
_cell.angle_beta   90.00
_cell.angle_gamma   90.00
#
_symmetry.space_group_name_H-M   'P 1'
#
loop_
_entity.id
_entity.type
_entity.pdbx_description
1 polymer ?
#
loop_
_entity_poly.entity_id
_entity_poly.type
_entity_poly.pdbx_seq_one_letter_code
_entity_poly.pdbx_strand_id
1 'polypeptide(L)'
;MAARVALRSYPPSFRERYGGELEALVEDTGAGPSVVADLLVGALRAWLRPVMPEESAERRRRRMQASVATTWVTWCAAMYALPMVGFILSEEPGLTPDLVRRLLDVAQYAMFGAGLILLAGALALLAETSRTGNRAALRPLAALVPTLPTWLIAPFLLAYASIDPISYWVGALAVLGPAAFLITMAVAPAVAVTRCRPPAKVLRLLALSGVAVAFAVTTTGIACVAALTMSTDDAARLITMPILAVTVAASTAALVSSGRGAKAALHREHPVDLGGDV
;
A
#
# COMPACT_ATOMS: atom_id res chain seq x y z
N MET A 1 -27.91 10.92 3.35
CA MET A 1 -26.46 11.06 3.02
C MET A 1 -25.66 9.77 3.24
N ALA A 2 -25.79 9.10 4.40
CA ALA A 2 -25.00 7.89 4.71
C ALA A 2 -25.12 6.75 3.70
N ALA A 3 -26.34 6.46 3.19
CA ALA A 3 -26.55 5.41 2.18
C ALA A 3 -25.81 5.70 0.85
N ARG A 4 -25.76 6.96 0.40
CA ARG A 4 -24.97 7.35 -0.79
C ARG A 4 -23.46 7.22 -0.57
N VAL A 5 -22.99 7.41 0.66
CA VAL A 5 -21.59 7.17 1.03
C VAL A 5 -21.29 5.67 1.04
N ALA A 6 -22.20 4.84 1.57
CA ALA A 6 -22.08 3.39 1.53
C ALA A 6 -22.05 2.85 0.08
N LEU A 7 -22.89 3.36 -0.81
CA LEU A 7 -22.85 3.00 -2.24
C LEU A 7 -21.52 3.36 -2.91
N ARG A 8 -20.85 4.44 -2.47
CA ARG A 8 -19.52 4.80 -2.99
C ARG A 8 -18.42 3.83 -2.54
N SER A 9 -18.64 3.04 -1.49
CA SER A 9 -17.67 2.05 -0.98
C SER A 9 -17.63 0.75 -1.80
N TYR A 10 -18.61 0.52 -2.68
CA TYR A 10 -18.60 -0.63 -3.59
C TYR A 10 -17.45 -0.55 -4.61
N PRO A 11 -16.90 -1.70 -5.06
CA PRO A 11 -15.86 -1.76 -6.07
C PRO A 11 -16.27 -1.00 -7.36
N PRO A 12 -15.36 -0.26 -8.03
CA PRO A 12 -15.68 0.56 -9.20
C PRO A 12 -16.39 -0.22 -10.31
N SER A 13 -15.92 -1.43 -10.64
CA SER A 13 -16.53 -2.25 -11.69
C SER A 13 -17.92 -2.78 -11.31
N PHE A 14 -18.21 -2.94 -10.01
CA PHE A 14 -19.54 -3.32 -9.54
C PHE A 14 -20.49 -2.15 -9.65
N ARG A 15 -20.03 -0.94 -9.32
CA ARG A 15 -20.79 0.30 -9.47
C ARG A 15 -21.07 0.65 -10.93
N GLU A 16 -20.14 0.40 -11.83
CA GLU A 16 -20.35 0.58 -13.28
C GLU A 16 -21.48 -0.29 -13.82
N ARG A 17 -21.67 -1.50 -13.25
CA ARG A 17 -22.65 -2.48 -13.73
C ARG A 17 -23.98 -2.46 -12.99
N TYR A 18 -23.95 -2.31 -11.67
CA TYR A 18 -25.10 -2.44 -10.77
C TYR A 18 -25.38 -1.17 -9.97
N GLY A 19 -24.62 -0.09 -10.21
CA GLY A 19 -24.74 1.14 -9.41
C GLY A 19 -26.11 1.80 -9.53
N GLY A 20 -26.70 1.80 -10.73
CA GLY A 20 -28.05 2.33 -10.96
C GLY A 20 -29.13 1.49 -10.28
N GLU A 21 -29.01 0.16 -10.31
CA GLU A 21 -29.94 -0.76 -9.64
C GLU A 21 -29.87 -0.62 -8.12
N LEU A 22 -28.67 -0.51 -7.57
CA LEU A 22 -28.44 -0.31 -6.13
C LEU A 22 -28.92 1.07 -5.65
N GLU A 23 -28.77 2.12 -6.48
CA GLU A 23 -29.29 3.44 -6.15
C GLU A 23 -30.82 3.44 -6.13
N ALA A 24 -31.47 2.81 -7.12
CA ALA A 24 -32.92 2.61 -7.14
C ALA A 24 -33.41 1.79 -5.94
N LEU A 25 -32.72 0.70 -5.59
CA LEU A 25 -33.08 -0.14 -4.44
C LEU A 25 -33.02 0.64 -3.11
N VAL A 26 -32.07 1.57 -2.98
CA VAL A 26 -31.94 2.44 -1.80
C VAL A 26 -33.02 3.53 -1.78
N GLU A 27 -33.46 4.01 -2.94
CA GLU A 27 -34.60 4.93 -3.05
C GLU A 27 -35.91 4.23 -2.65
N ASP A 28 -36.11 2.97 -3.05
CA ASP A 28 -37.31 2.19 -2.75
C ASP A 28 -37.38 1.69 -1.28
N THR A 29 -36.25 1.28 -0.69
CA THR A 29 -36.21 0.68 0.65
C THR A 29 -36.00 1.72 1.77
N GLY A 30 -35.61 2.94 1.41
CA GLY A 30 -35.31 4.03 2.35
C GLY A 30 -33.90 3.96 2.98
N ALA A 31 -33.45 5.08 3.55
CA ALA A 31 -32.09 5.25 4.05
C ALA A 31 -31.90 4.88 5.53
N GLY A 32 -32.53 3.79 5.99
CA GLY A 32 -32.44 3.32 7.38
C GLY A 32 -31.02 2.89 7.79
N PRO A 33 -30.64 2.98 9.08
CA PRO A 33 -29.30 2.61 9.54
C PRO A 33 -28.97 1.13 9.33
N SER A 34 -29.96 0.23 9.40
CA SER A 34 -29.82 -1.18 9.04
C SER A 34 -29.46 -1.37 7.57
N VAL A 35 -30.13 -0.65 6.66
CA VAL A 35 -29.85 -0.66 5.22
C VAL A 35 -28.43 -0.16 4.92
N VAL A 36 -27.96 0.87 5.65
CA VAL A 36 -26.57 1.36 5.52
C VAL A 36 -25.57 0.29 5.97
N ALA A 37 -25.84 -0.42 7.08
CA ALA A 37 -24.98 -1.50 7.55
C ALA A 37 -24.95 -2.66 6.55
N ASP A 38 -26.10 -3.08 6.02
CA ASP A 38 -26.19 -4.13 5.01
C ASP A 38 -25.47 -3.74 3.71
N LEU A 39 -25.56 -2.49 3.29
CA LEU A 39 -24.81 -1.97 2.15
C LEU A 39 -23.30 -2.02 2.37
N LEU A 40 -22.82 -1.69 3.58
CA LEU A 40 -21.39 -1.77 3.91
C LEU A 40 -20.91 -3.22 3.98
N VAL A 41 -21.71 -4.14 4.53
CA VAL A 41 -21.41 -5.58 4.53
C VAL A 41 -21.41 -6.14 3.11
N GLY A 42 -22.36 -5.72 2.27
CA GLY A 42 -22.42 -6.07 0.86
C GLY A 42 -21.22 -5.54 0.07
N ALA A 43 -20.80 -4.30 0.33
CA ALA A 43 -19.59 -3.71 -0.26
C ALA A 43 -18.36 -4.53 0.15
N LEU A 44 -18.21 -4.84 1.43
CA LEU A 44 -17.12 -5.66 1.95
C LEU A 44 -17.11 -7.05 1.30
N ARG A 45 -18.26 -7.71 1.17
CA ARG A 45 -18.37 -9.00 0.47
C ARG A 45 -18.01 -8.89 -1.01
N ALA A 46 -18.42 -7.84 -1.70
CA ALA A 46 -18.07 -7.60 -3.10
C ALA A 46 -16.56 -7.37 -3.29
N TRP A 47 -15.88 -6.78 -2.31
CA TRP A 47 -14.42 -6.69 -2.26
C TRP A 47 -13.76 -8.06 -1.99
N LEU A 48 -14.32 -8.87 -1.10
CA LEU A 48 -13.78 -10.18 -0.72
C LEU A 48 -14.02 -11.26 -1.78
N ARG A 49 -15.11 -11.17 -2.55
CA ARG A 49 -15.50 -12.12 -3.60
C ARG A 49 -15.87 -11.39 -4.89
N PRO A 50 -14.88 -10.85 -5.62
CA PRO A 50 -15.17 -10.18 -6.87
C PRO A 50 -15.60 -11.20 -7.94
N VAL A 51 -16.83 -11.08 -8.42
CA VAL A 51 -17.33 -11.82 -9.60
C VAL A 51 -16.68 -11.19 -10.84
N MET A 52 -15.64 -11.83 -11.37
CA MET A 52 -14.91 -11.31 -12.53
C MET A 52 -15.39 -12.01 -13.82
N PRO A 53 -15.69 -11.27 -14.91
CA PRO A 53 -15.90 -11.88 -16.21
C PRO A 53 -14.62 -12.58 -16.71
N GLU A 54 -14.79 -13.61 -17.54
CA GLU A 54 -13.74 -14.57 -17.92
C GLU A 54 -12.66 -14.04 -18.89
N GLU A 55 -12.73 -12.78 -19.33
CA GLU A 55 -11.74 -12.22 -20.26
C GLU A 55 -10.33 -12.22 -19.64
N SER A 56 -9.48 -13.09 -20.17
CA SER A 56 -8.15 -13.41 -19.64
C SER A 56 -7.21 -12.19 -19.54
N ALA A 57 -7.36 -11.23 -20.46
CA ALA A 57 -6.58 -9.99 -20.50
C ALA A 57 -6.98 -8.99 -19.38
N GLU A 58 -8.28 -8.78 -19.16
CA GLU A 58 -8.80 -7.92 -18.07
C GLU A 58 -8.43 -8.51 -16.70
N ARG A 59 -8.56 -9.84 -16.56
CA ARG A 59 -8.16 -10.58 -15.36
C ARG A 59 -6.66 -10.42 -15.08
N ARG A 60 -5.82 -10.49 -16.11
CA ARG A 60 -4.37 -10.26 -15.98
C ARG A 60 -4.07 -8.83 -15.56
N ARG A 61 -4.70 -7.83 -16.18
CA ARG A 61 -4.50 -6.41 -15.82
C ARG A 61 -4.87 -6.16 -14.36
N ARG A 62 -6.03 -6.63 -13.90
CA ARG A 62 -6.47 -6.48 -12.51
C ARG A 62 -5.52 -7.16 -11.52
N ARG A 63 -4.97 -8.34 -11.86
CA ARG A 63 -3.93 -9.00 -11.04
C ARG A 63 -2.67 -8.17 -10.93
N MET A 64 -2.21 -7.55 -12.02
CA MET A 64 -1.06 -6.63 -11.97
C MET A 64 -1.35 -5.39 -11.14
N GLN A 65 -2.54 -4.78 -11.30
CA GLN A 65 -2.95 -3.62 -10.50
C GLN A 65 -3.04 -3.96 -9.01
N ALA A 66 -3.63 -5.10 -8.66
CA ALA A 66 -3.69 -5.59 -7.29
C ALA A 66 -2.29 -5.83 -6.73
N SER A 67 -1.39 -6.44 -7.52
CA SER A 67 -0.01 -6.68 -7.08
C SER A 67 0.73 -5.38 -6.80
N VAL A 68 0.65 -4.40 -7.70
CA VAL A 68 1.27 -3.07 -7.53
C VAL A 68 0.69 -2.36 -6.31
N ALA A 69 -0.63 -2.39 -6.12
CA ALA A 69 -1.29 -1.82 -4.95
C ALA A 69 -0.81 -2.50 -3.66
N THR A 70 -0.86 -3.83 -3.57
CA THR A 70 -0.41 -4.58 -2.39
C THR A 70 1.05 -4.26 -2.08
N THR A 71 1.94 -4.26 -3.08
CA THR A 71 3.36 -3.98 -2.88
C THR A 71 3.59 -2.56 -2.34
N TRP A 72 2.82 -1.58 -2.84
CA TRP A 72 2.84 -0.21 -2.32
C TRP A 72 2.39 -0.15 -0.85
N VAL A 73 1.26 -0.80 -0.52
CA VAL A 73 0.75 -0.86 0.86
C VAL A 73 1.75 -1.51 1.80
N THR A 74 2.38 -2.62 1.39
CA THR A 74 3.38 -3.33 2.20
C THR A 74 4.64 -2.50 2.41
N TRP A 75 5.05 -1.72 1.42
CA TRP A 75 6.17 -0.78 1.56
C TRP A 75 5.86 0.33 2.54
N CYS A 76 4.65 0.92 2.45
CA CYS A 76 4.17 1.89 3.42
C CYS A 76 4.19 1.32 4.86
N ALA A 77 3.64 0.11 5.05
CA ALA A 77 3.64 -0.54 6.37
C ALA A 77 5.06 -0.78 6.91
N ALA A 78 5.98 -1.24 6.08
CA ALA A 78 7.37 -1.46 6.49
C ALA A 78 8.14 -0.16 6.77
N MET A 79 7.85 0.92 6.04
CA MET A 79 8.47 2.23 6.31
C MET A 79 8.13 2.77 7.69
N TYR A 80 6.96 2.42 8.22
CA TYR A 80 6.55 2.82 9.56
C TYR A 80 7.27 2.05 10.66
N ALA A 81 7.57 0.77 10.41
CA ALA A 81 8.17 -0.10 11.40
C ALA A 81 9.61 0.29 11.77
N LEU A 82 10.43 0.68 10.78
CA LEU A 82 11.82 1.05 10.99
C LEU A 82 12.04 2.20 12.00
N PRO A 83 11.42 3.38 11.86
CA PRO A 83 11.61 4.47 12.82
C PRO A 83 11.05 4.12 14.20
N MET A 84 9.98 3.32 14.29
CA MET A 84 9.44 2.88 15.59
C MET A 84 10.41 1.92 16.29
N VAL A 85 10.97 0.95 15.58
CA VAL A 85 11.99 0.05 16.14
C VAL A 85 13.26 0.82 16.50
N GLY A 86 13.69 1.76 15.65
CA GLY A 86 14.84 2.64 15.93
C GLY A 86 14.63 3.50 17.18
N PHE A 87 13.43 4.05 17.36
CA PHE A 87 13.06 4.82 18.55
C PHE A 87 13.10 3.96 19.81
N ILE A 88 12.44 2.80 19.80
CA ILE A 88 12.42 1.86 20.95
C ILE A 88 13.84 1.42 21.33
N LEU A 89 14.69 1.13 20.34
CA LEU A 89 16.08 0.74 20.58
C LEU A 89 16.99 1.90 21.01
N SER A 90 16.60 3.13 20.76
CA SER A 90 17.36 4.32 21.15
C SER A 90 17.20 4.70 22.62
N GLU A 91 16.12 4.24 23.28
CA GLU A 91 15.90 4.44 24.71
C GLU A 91 16.91 3.65 25.57
N GLU A 92 17.48 2.54 25.06
CA GLU A 92 18.48 1.73 25.76
C GLU A 92 19.71 1.38 24.89
N PRO A 93 20.62 2.35 24.66
CA PRO A 93 21.71 2.21 23.68
C PRO A 93 22.78 1.18 24.05
N GLY A 94 22.84 0.70 25.30
CA GLY A 94 23.87 -0.23 25.80
C GLY A 94 23.60 -1.71 25.53
N LEU A 95 22.38 -2.07 25.10
CA LEU A 95 21.91 -3.45 24.98
C LEU A 95 21.72 -3.93 23.54
N THR A 96 21.90 -3.06 22.54
CA THR A 96 21.73 -3.42 21.13
C THR A 96 23.04 -3.90 20.49
N PRO A 97 23.11 -5.15 20.00
CA PRO A 97 24.29 -5.65 19.31
C PRO A 97 24.59 -4.85 18.02
N ASP A 98 25.87 -4.61 17.73
CA ASP A 98 26.31 -3.89 16.52
C ASP A 98 25.73 -4.48 15.22
N LEU A 99 25.52 -5.79 15.19
CA LEU A 99 24.91 -6.50 14.06
C LEU A 99 23.48 -6.02 13.79
N VAL A 100 22.68 -5.81 14.84
CA VAL A 100 21.28 -5.34 14.73
C VAL A 100 21.25 -3.92 14.17
N ARG A 101 22.16 -3.05 14.65
CA ARG A 101 22.26 -1.67 14.17
C ARG A 101 22.63 -1.62 12.68
N ARG A 102 23.64 -2.39 12.25
CA ARG A 102 23.99 -2.51 10.82
C ARG A 102 22.85 -3.06 9.97
N LEU A 103 22.10 -4.04 10.49
CA LEU A 103 20.97 -4.64 9.77
C LEU A 103 19.82 -3.65 9.60
N LEU A 104 19.56 -2.81 10.61
CA LEU A 104 18.60 -1.70 10.53
C LEU A 104 19.05 -0.63 9.55
N ASP A 105 20.33 -0.26 9.52
CA ASP A 105 20.88 0.68 8.54
C ASP A 105 20.69 0.15 7.11
N VAL A 106 21.05 -1.13 6.87
CA VAL A 106 20.87 -1.78 5.57
C VAL A 106 19.39 -1.81 5.17
N ALA A 107 18.49 -2.15 6.11
CA ALA A 107 17.05 -2.13 5.87
C ALA A 107 16.55 -0.72 5.53
N GLN A 108 17.03 0.31 6.23
CA GLN A 108 16.69 1.70 5.98
C GLN A 108 17.15 2.16 4.58
N TYR A 109 18.39 1.89 4.19
CA TYR A 109 18.89 2.20 2.85
C TYR A 109 18.12 1.44 1.76
N ALA A 110 17.83 0.16 1.98
CA ALA A 110 17.03 -0.64 1.05
C ALA A 110 15.62 -0.07 0.87
N MET A 111 14.98 0.40 1.95
CA MET A 111 13.65 1.00 1.90
C MET A 111 13.64 2.36 1.21
N PHE A 112 14.68 3.19 1.40
CA PHE A 112 14.86 4.42 0.61
C PHE A 112 15.05 4.14 -0.88
N GLY A 113 15.88 3.15 -1.22
CA GLY A 113 16.06 2.69 -2.60
C GLY A 113 14.74 2.22 -3.22
N ALA A 114 13.97 1.41 -2.50
CA ALA A 114 12.64 0.98 -2.92
C ALA A 114 11.66 2.15 -3.09
N GLY A 115 11.73 3.16 -2.20
CA GLY A 115 10.96 4.39 -2.31
C GLY A 115 11.25 5.17 -3.58
N LEU A 116 12.53 5.32 -3.96
CA LEU A 116 12.93 5.98 -5.21
C LEU A 116 12.40 5.24 -6.44
N ILE A 117 12.47 3.90 -6.43
CA ILE A 117 11.93 3.06 -7.50
C ILE A 117 10.42 3.24 -7.63
N LEU A 118 9.70 3.24 -6.50
CA LEU A 118 8.26 3.47 -6.45
C LEU A 118 7.88 4.88 -6.92
N LEU A 119 8.64 5.90 -6.52
CA LEU A 119 8.46 7.28 -6.95
C LEU A 119 8.67 7.42 -8.46
N ALA A 120 9.71 6.82 -9.02
CA ALA A 120 9.93 6.80 -10.47
C ALA A 120 8.76 6.12 -11.21
N GLY A 121 8.23 5.02 -10.67
CA GLY A 121 7.05 4.36 -11.19
C GLY A 121 5.77 5.22 -11.13
N ALA A 122 5.57 5.93 -10.02
CA ALA A 122 4.46 6.86 -9.85
C ALA A 122 4.56 8.06 -10.80
N LEU A 123 5.76 8.60 -11.00
CA LEU A 123 6.02 9.67 -11.98
C LEU A 123 5.78 9.20 -13.41
N ALA A 124 6.17 7.98 -13.76
CA ALA A 124 5.89 7.39 -15.07
C ALA A 124 4.37 7.26 -15.32
N LEU A 125 3.60 6.84 -14.30
CA LEU A 125 2.15 6.84 -14.36
C LEU A 125 1.58 8.26 -14.53
N LEU A 126 2.10 9.22 -13.78
CA LEU A 126 1.65 10.61 -13.84
C LEU A 126 1.92 11.22 -15.23
N ALA A 127 3.11 11.01 -15.79
CA ALA A 127 3.48 11.46 -17.14
C ALA A 127 2.60 10.83 -18.23
N GLU A 128 2.23 9.56 -18.10
CA GLU A 128 1.33 8.91 -19.07
C GLU A 128 -0.11 9.40 -18.92
N THR A 129 -0.57 9.62 -17.70
CA THR A 129 -1.92 10.16 -17.43
C THR A 129 -2.07 11.63 -17.85
N SER A 130 -1.00 12.42 -17.77
CA SER A 130 -1.01 13.79 -18.28
C SER A 130 -1.04 13.83 -19.81
N ARG A 131 -0.33 12.90 -20.48
CA ARG A 131 -0.36 12.74 -21.95
C ARG A 131 -1.73 12.34 -22.47
N THR A 132 -2.46 11.51 -21.75
CA THR A 132 -3.82 11.05 -22.12
C THR A 132 -4.93 12.05 -21.78
N GLY A 133 -4.60 13.17 -21.12
CA GLY A 133 -5.56 14.26 -20.83
C GLY A 133 -6.61 13.93 -19.76
N ASN A 134 -6.52 12.79 -19.08
CA ASN A 134 -7.54 12.34 -18.13
C ASN A 134 -7.36 12.99 -16.73
N ARG A 135 -7.75 14.27 -16.62
CA ARG A 135 -7.64 15.07 -15.37
C ARG A 135 -8.42 14.50 -14.18
N ALA A 136 -9.48 13.71 -14.42
CA ALA A 136 -10.23 13.07 -13.34
C ALA A 136 -9.39 11.99 -12.61
N ALA A 137 -8.42 11.40 -13.31
CA ALA A 137 -7.53 10.38 -12.78
C ALA A 137 -6.33 10.96 -11.99
N LEU A 138 -6.03 12.25 -12.20
CA LEU A 138 -5.02 13.02 -11.46
C LEU A 138 -5.48 13.48 -10.07
N ARG A 139 -6.79 13.60 -9.83
CA ARG A 139 -7.34 14.03 -8.52
C ARG A 139 -6.84 13.22 -7.31
N PRO A 140 -6.83 11.88 -7.31
CA PRO A 140 -6.30 11.12 -6.18
C PRO A 140 -4.79 11.31 -5.98
N LEU A 141 -4.03 11.55 -7.06
CA LEU A 141 -2.59 11.84 -6.97
C LEU A 141 -2.32 13.26 -6.47
N ALA A 142 -3.12 14.24 -6.90
CA ALA A 142 -3.06 15.61 -6.40
C ALA A 142 -3.38 15.69 -4.89
N ALA A 143 -4.23 14.80 -4.38
CA ALA A 143 -4.50 14.68 -2.95
C ALA A 143 -3.30 14.18 -2.12
N LEU A 144 -2.25 13.67 -2.76
CA LEU A 144 -0.98 13.28 -2.10
C LEU A 144 0.04 14.42 -2.04
N VAL A 145 -0.12 15.47 -2.84
CA VAL A 145 0.80 16.62 -2.83
C VAL A 145 0.86 17.33 -1.46
N PRO A 146 -0.27 17.54 -0.74
CA PRO A 146 -0.25 18.13 0.59
C PRO A 146 0.42 17.26 1.65
N THR A 147 0.67 15.98 1.35
CA THR A 147 1.19 15.01 2.30
C THR A 147 2.71 14.77 2.11
N LEU A 148 3.30 15.28 1.03
CA LEU A 148 4.77 15.34 0.82
C LEU A 148 5.55 16.07 1.94
N PRO A 149 5.08 17.21 2.49
CA PRO A 149 5.74 17.86 3.62
C PRO A 149 5.83 16.94 4.84
N THR A 150 4.83 16.08 5.05
CA THR A 150 4.80 15.12 6.16
C THR A 150 5.91 14.08 6.03
N TRP A 151 6.38 13.74 4.82
CA TRP A 151 7.56 12.89 4.59
C TRP A 151 8.87 13.53 5.02
N LEU A 152 9.00 14.83 4.77
CA LEU A 152 10.21 15.58 5.14
C LEU A 152 10.23 15.87 6.64
N ILE A 153 9.05 16.09 7.22
CA ILE A 153 8.88 16.54 8.60
C ILE A 153 8.79 15.35 9.57
N ALA A 154 8.18 14.21 9.21
CA ALA A 154 8.03 13.06 10.13
C ALA A 154 9.34 12.49 10.68
N PRO A 155 10.40 12.24 9.89
CA PRO A 155 11.68 11.79 10.44
C PRO A 155 12.34 12.88 11.30
N PHE A 156 12.14 14.16 10.97
CA PHE A 156 12.59 15.28 11.80
C PHE A 156 11.83 15.38 13.12
N LEU A 157 10.51 15.16 13.13
CA LEU A 157 9.69 15.15 14.34
C LEU A 157 10.00 13.93 15.22
N LEU A 158 10.30 12.77 14.62
CA LEU A 158 10.76 11.60 15.36
C LEU A 158 12.14 11.83 15.98
N ALA A 159 13.07 12.46 15.25
CA ALA A 159 14.38 12.86 15.77
C ALA A 159 14.30 13.99 16.82
N TYR A 160 13.26 14.82 16.77
CA TYR A 160 13.00 15.87 17.77
C TYR A 160 12.30 15.30 19.01
N ALA A 161 11.42 14.31 18.85
CA ALA A 161 10.77 13.60 19.95
C ALA A 161 11.77 12.82 20.82
N SER A 162 12.90 12.36 20.25
CA SER A 162 14.00 11.76 21.03
C SER A 162 14.77 12.75 21.92
N ILE A 163 14.47 14.05 21.85
CA ILE A 163 15.13 15.08 22.68
C ILE A 163 14.34 15.36 23.96
N ASP A 164 13.02 15.10 24.00
CA ASP A 164 12.18 15.45 25.15
C ASP A 164 11.06 14.40 25.43
N PRO A 165 11.18 13.57 26.48
CA PRO A 165 10.31 12.40 26.72
C PRO A 165 8.90 12.71 27.24
N ILE A 166 8.52 13.97 27.46
CA ILE A 166 7.34 14.32 28.27
C ILE A 166 6.05 14.54 27.44
N SER A 167 6.13 14.71 26.11
CA SER A 167 4.92 15.03 25.34
C SER A 167 4.21 13.80 24.77
N TYR A 168 3.30 13.23 25.56
CA TYR A 168 2.30 12.23 25.13
C TYR A 168 1.59 12.62 23.81
N TRP A 169 1.40 13.92 23.57
CA TRP A 169 0.81 14.45 22.33
C TRP A 169 1.73 14.33 21.12
N VAL A 170 3.05 14.46 21.29
CA VAL A 170 4.03 14.23 20.23
C VAL A 170 4.12 12.75 19.88
N GLY A 171 4.07 11.86 20.87
CA GLY A 171 3.94 10.41 20.64
C GLY A 171 2.65 10.04 19.93
N ALA A 172 1.51 10.58 20.37
CA ALA A 172 0.21 10.35 19.73
C ALA A 172 0.15 10.92 18.29
N LEU A 173 0.70 12.10 18.02
CA LEU A 173 0.84 12.63 16.64
C LEU A 173 1.83 11.81 15.81
N ALA A 174 2.91 11.31 16.41
CA ALA A 174 3.89 10.44 15.76
C ALA A 174 3.34 9.04 15.44
N VAL A 175 2.22 8.64 16.07
CA VAL A 175 1.54 7.37 15.76
C VAL A 175 0.33 7.59 14.84
N LEU A 176 -0.58 8.52 15.19
CA LEU A 176 -1.82 8.78 14.45
C LEU A 176 -1.59 9.52 13.14
N GLY A 177 -0.65 10.46 13.09
CA GLY A 177 -0.30 11.22 11.89
C GLY A 177 0.21 10.28 10.80
N PRO A 178 1.24 9.45 11.08
CA PRO A 178 1.71 8.44 10.15
C PRO A 178 0.66 7.39 9.79
N ALA A 179 -0.17 6.90 10.72
CA ALA A 179 -1.21 5.93 10.38
C ALA A 179 -2.25 6.49 9.37
N ALA A 180 -2.78 7.70 9.60
CA ALA A 180 -3.71 8.36 8.68
C ALA A 180 -3.05 8.72 7.34
N PHE A 181 -1.77 9.11 7.38
CA PHE A 181 -0.94 9.36 6.22
C PHE A 181 -0.67 8.08 5.39
N LEU A 182 -0.38 6.97 6.05
CA LEU A 182 -0.15 5.67 5.42
C LEU A 182 -1.41 5.14 4.77
N ILE A 183 -2.59 5.36 5.38
CA ILE A 183 -3.88 5.00 4.76
C ILE A 183 -4.14 5.84 3.51
N THR A 184 -3.89 7.15 3.56
CA THR A 184 -4.10 8.03 2.40
C THR A 184 -3.08 7.76 1.28
N MET A 185 -1.81 7.53 1.62
CA MET A 185 -0.75 7.15 0.68
C MET A 185 -0.86 5.73 0.16
N ALA A 186 -1.40 4.78 0.92
CA ALA A 186 -1.64 3.41 0.50
C ALA A 186 -2.75 3.37 -0.57
N VAL A 187 -3.83 4.11 -0.32
CA VAL A 187 -5.06 4.01 -1.10
C VAL A 187 -4.99 4.84 -2.37
N ALA A 188 -4.42 6.04 -2.35
CA ALA A 188 -4.46 6.94 -3.51
C ALA A 188 -3.75 6.40 -4.77
N PRO A 189 -2.54 5.81 -4.70
CA PRO A 189 -1.88 5.19 -5.85
C PRO A 189 -2.60 3.94 -6.33
N ALA A 190 -3.14 3.12 -5.42
CA ALA A 190 -3.95 1.96 -5.78
C ALA A 190 -5.23 2.38 -6.53
N VAL A 191 -5.90 3.43 -6.06
CA VAL A 191 -7.08 4.02 -6.71
C VAL A 191 -6.71 4.68 -8.05
N ALA A 192 -5.56 5.36 -8.13
CA ALA A 192 -5.08 5.94 -9.38
C ALA A 192 -4.78 4.84 -10.41
N VAL A 193 -4.04 3.79 -10.03
CA VAL A 193 -3.72 2.67 -10.93
C VAL A 193 -4.97 1.96 -11.44
N THR A 194 -6.01 1.81 -10.60
CA THR A 194 -7.29 1.22 -11.04
C THR A 194 -8.07 2.12 -11.99
N ARG A 195 -8.08 3.44 -11.76
CA ARG A 195 -8.80 4.42 -12.59
C ARG A 195 -8.10 4.78 -13.90
N CYS A 196 -6.77 4.87 -13.90
CA CYS A 196 -5.99 5.32 -15.05
C CYS A 196 -5.86 4.27 -16.16
N ARG A 197 -6.15 2.98 -15.86
CA ARG A 197 -5.93 1.83 -16.76
C ARG A 197 -4.61 1.95 -17.55
N PRO A 198 -3.46 2.06 -16.86
CA PRO A 198 -2.18 2.36 -17.51
C PRO A 198 -1.79 1.28 -18.53
N PRO A 199 -0.99 1.64 -19.55
CA PRO A 199 -0.57 0.72 -20.59
C PRO A 199 0.20 -0.47 -20.01
N ALA A 200 0.08 -1.64 -20.64
CA ALA A 200 0.68 -2.88 -20.16
C ALA A 200 2.20 -2.79 -19.92
N LYS A 201 2.91 -1.95 -20.68
CA LYS A 201 4.36 -1.70 -20.51
C LYS A 201 4.67 -1.08 -19.13
N VAL A 202 3.91 -0.07 -18.72
CA VAL A 202 4.09 0.60 -17.41
C VAL A 202 3.70 -0.35 -16.28
N LEU A 203 2.61 -1.11 -16.44
CA LEU A 203 2.22 -2.14 -15.46
C LEU A 203 3.27 -3.25 -15.31
N ARG A 204 3.93 -3.67 -16.39
CA ARG A 204 5.03 -4.64 -16.33
C ARG A 204 6.23 -4.07 -15.57
N LEU A 205 6.62 -2.83 -15.85
CA LEU A 205 7.73 -2.19 -15.16
C LEU A 205 7.45 -2.03 -13.66
N LEU A 206 6.22 -1.63 -13.30
CA LEU A 206 5.76 -1.55 -11.90
C LEU A 206 5.66 -2.93 -11.21
N ALA A 207 5.23 -3.96 -11.94
CA ALA A 207 5.17 -5.31 -11.38
C ALA A 207 6.58 -5.88 -11.13
N LEU A 208 7.53 -5.61 -12.03
CA LEU A 208 8.93 -6.01 -11.87
C LEU A 208 9.62 -5.21 -10.77
N SER A 209 9.37 -3.91 -10.69
CA SER A 209 9.91 -3.08 -9.62
C SER A 209 9.41 -3.51 -8.23
N GLY A 210 8.21 -4.11 -8.18
CA GLY A 210 7.68 -4.72 -6.97
C GLY A 210 8.55 -5.83 -6.38
N VAL A 211 9.43 -6.47 -7.17
CA VAL A 211 10.40 -7.44 -6.65
C VAL A 211 11.44 -6.76 -5.77
N ALA A 212 12.01 -5.64 -6.23
CA ALA A 212 12.97 -4.86 -5.44
C ALA A 212 12.34 -4.34 -4.15
N VAL A 213 11.09 -3.91 -4.21
CA VAL A 213 10.32 -3.47 -3.04
C VAL A 213 10.09 -4.64 -2.07
N ALA A 214 9.72 -5.81 -2.57
CA ALA A 214 9.54 -7.00 -1.73
C ALA A 214 10.85 -7.40 -1.03
N PHE A 215 12.00 -7.30 -1.70
CA PHE A 215 13.30 -7.49 -1.05
C PHE A 215 13.52 -6.50 0.09
N ALA A 216 13.31 -5.20 -0.14
CA ALA A 216 13.49 -4.17 0.90
C ALA A 216 12.57 -4.37 2.12
N VAL A 217 11.30 -4.70 1.87
CA VAL A 217 10.32 -5.00 2.92
C VAL A 217 10.70 -6.28 3.68
N THR A 218 11.25 -7.28 3.00
CA THR A 218 11.70 -8.53 3.64
C THR A 218 12.94 -8.30 4.50
N THR A 219 13.92 -7.54 4.01
CA THR A 219 15.10 -7.14 4.80
C THR A 219 14.68 -6.37 6.06
N THR A 220 13.66 -5.51 5.94
CA THR A 220 13.09 -4.81 7.10
C THR A 220 12.45 -5.79 8.10
N GLY A 221 11.65 -6.74 7.62
CA GLY A 221 11.09 -7.80 8.48
C GLY A 221 12.18 -8.59 9.20
N ILE A 222 13.25 -8.98 8.51
CA ILE A 222 14.40 -9.68 9.11
C ILE A 222 15.08 -8.81 10.18
N ALA A 223 15.27 -7.52 9.90
CA ALA A 223 15.85 -6.57 10.86
C ALA A 223 14.99 -6.43 12.13
N CYS A 224 13.66 -6.33 11.97
CA CYS A 224 12.73 -6.28 13.09
C CYS A 224 12.72 -7.58 13.92
N VAL A 225 12.75 -8.76 13.27
CA VAL A 225 12.85 -10.06 13.96
C VAL A 225 14.17 -10.12 14.75
N ALA A 226 15.29 -9.77 14.13
CA ALA A 226 16.60 -9.79 14.77
C ALA A 226 16.63 -8.86 15.99
N ALA A 227 16.14 -7.62 15.85
CA ALA A 227 16.02 -6.67 16.95
C ALA A 227 15.20 -7.22 18.13
N LEU A 228 14.07 -7.88 17.83
CA LEU A 228 13.20 -8.43 18.87
C LEU A 228 13.81 -9.66 19.57
N THR A 229 14.41 -10.57 18.81
CA THR A 229 15.04 -11.78 19.36
C THR A 229 16.27 -11.47 20.22
N MET A 230 16.98 -10.39 19.91
CA MET A 230 18.18 -9.97 20.63
C MET A 230 17.90 -8.95 21.74
N SER A 231 16.70 -8.36 21.79
CA SER A 231 16.26 -7.55 22.92
C SER A 231 16.02 -8.42 24.14
N THR A 232 16.59 -8.04 25.29
CA THR A 232 16.43 -8.73 26.57
C THR A 232 15.33 -8.13 27.44
N ASP A 233 14.73 -7.02 27.04
CA ASP A 233 13.68 -6.33 27.80
C ASP A 233 12.28 -6.85 27.42
N ASP A 234 11.56 -7.37 28.41
CA ASP A 234 10.22 -7.91 28.24
C ASP A 234 9.16 -6.81 27.98
N ALA A 235 9.39 -5.58 28.45
CA ALA A 235 8.50 -4.45 28.19
C ALA A 235 8.59 -3.99 26.73
N ALA A 236 9.82 -3.79 26.23
CA ALA A 236 10.07 -3.50 24.82
C ALA A 236 9.51 -4.59 23.90
N ARG A 237 9.61 -5.88 24.29
CA ARG A 237 9.04 -7.01 23.53
C ARG A 237 7.52 -6.92 23.37
N LEU A 238 6.78 -6.62 24.45
CA LEU A 238 5.32 -6.49 24.40
C LEU A 238 4.86 -5.39 23.43
N ILE A 239 5.58 -4.27 23.39
CA ILE A 239 5.27 -3.11 22.53
C ILE A 239 5.67 -3.38 21.06
N THR A 240 6.73 -4.15 20.83
CA THR A 240 7.26 -4.44 19.48
C THR A 240 6.57 -5.60 18.77
N MET A 241 5.90 -6.51 19.49
CA MET A 241 5.18 -7.65 18.91
C MET A 241 4.15 -7.29 17.82
N PRO A 242 3.29 -6.27 18.00
CA PRO A 242 2.37 -5.84 16.93
C PRO A 242 3.10 -5.32 15.69
N ILE A 243 4.19 -4.58 15.87
CA ILE A 243 5.03 -4.07 14.77
C ILE A 243 5.65 -5.24 14.01
N LEU A 244 6.12 -6.26 14.73
CA LEU A 244 6.63 -7.49 14.15
C LEU A 244 5.56 -8.25 13.35
N ALA A 245 4.37 -8.43 13.92
CA ALA A 245 3.28 -9.11 13.22
C ALA A 245 2.90 -8.39 11.92
N VAL A 246 2.82 -7.06 11.94
CA VAL A 246 2.53 -6.23 10.76
C VAL A 246 3.66 -6.32 9.73
N THR A 247 4.92 -6.24 10.14
CA THR A 247 6.06 -6.32 9.21
C THR A 247 6.18 -7.70 8.58
N VAL A 248 6.04 -8.79 9.35
CA VAL A 248 6.05 -10.16 8.82
C VAL A 248 4.90 -10.39 7.85
N ALA A 249 3.70 -9.92 8.18
CA ALA A 249 2.55 -9.97 7.29
C ALA A 249 2.82 -9.17 6.01
N ALA A 250 3.42 -7.98 6.12
CA ALA A 250 3.78 -7.13 4.99
C ALA A 250 4.85 -7.78 4.10
N SER A 251 5.90 -8.38 4.66
CA SER A 251 6.94 -9.11 3.90
C SER A 251 6.33 -10.30 3.16
N THR A 252 5.48 -11.08 3.82
CA THR A 252 4.80 -12.23 3.21
C THR A 252 3.90 -11.77 2.05
N ALA A 253 3.09 -10.74 2.29
CA ALA A 253 2.23 -10.17 1.25
C ALA A 253 3.03 -9.59 0.08
N ALA A 254 4.16 -8.92 0.34
CA ALA A 254 5.03 -8.36 -0.69
C ALA A 254 5.69 -9.45 -1.54
N LEU A 255 6.17 -10.54 -0.93
CA LEU A 255 6.77 -11.68 -1.63
C LEU A 255 5.75 -12.41 -2.49
N VAL A 256 4.58 -12.75 -1.93
CA VAL A 256 3.51 -13.43 -2.67
C VAL A 256 2.98 -12.54 -3.80
N SER A 257 2.79 -11.24 -3.52
CA SER A 257 2.34 -10.27 -4.51
C SER A 257 3.34 -10.12 -5.64
N SER A 258 4.61 -9.83 -5.34
CA SER A 258 5.66 -9.62 -6.34
C SER A 258 5.91 -10.86 -7.18
N GLY A 259 5.90 -12.07 -6.60
CA GLY A 259 6.01 -13.32 -7.35
C GLY A 259 4.86 -13.51 -8.35
N ARG A 260 3.62 -13.23 -7.93
CA ARG A 260 2.45 -13.29 -8.83
C ARG A 260 2.49 -12.20 -9.91
N GLY A 261 2.91 -10.99 -9.55
CA GLY A 261 3.06 -9.86 -10.46
C GLY A 261 4.15 -10.08 -11.52
N ALA A 262 5.33 -10.54 -11.10
CA ALA A 262 6.45 -10.86 -11.98
C ALA A 262 6.09 -12.00 -12.93
N LYS A 263 5.46 -13.07 -12.45
CA LYS A 263 4.97 -14.18 -13.30
C LYS A 263 3.99 -13.67 -14.36
N ALA A 264 3.06 -12.78 -13.98
CA ALA A 264 2.12 -12.20 -14.92
C ALA A 264 2.81 -11.26 -15.94
N ALA A 265 3.87 -10.55 -15.53
CA ALA A 265 4.61 -9.62 -16.37
C ALA A 265 5.50 -10.34 -17.41
N LEU A 266 6.11 -11.46 -17.02
CA LEU A 266 7.04 -12.25 -17.84
C LEU A 266 6.34 -13.13 -18.89
N HIS A 267 5.05 -13.42 -18.72
CA HIS A 267 4.32 -14.24 -19.66
C HIS A 267 4.01 -13.41 -20.93
N ARG A 268 4.91 -13.44 -21.91
CA ARG A 268 4.71 -12.83 -23.24
C ARG A 268 3.47 -13.44 -23.90
N GLU A 269 2.63 -12.61 -24.48
CA GLU A 269 1.71 -13.07 -25.52
C GLU A 269 2.60 -13.56 -26.67
N HIS A 270 2.45 -14.82 -27.07
CA HIS A 270 2.82 -15.18 -28.42
C HIS A 270 1.96 -14.29 -29.33
N PRO A 271 2.57 -13.56 -30.28
CA PRO A 271 1.77 -12.96 -31.32
C PRO A 271 1.00 -14.11 -31.96
N VAL A 272 -0.34 -14.02 -31.93
CA VAL A 272 -1.14 -14.81 -32.85
C VAL A 272 -0.72 -14.28 -34.21
N ASP A 273 0.12 -15.05 -34.91
CA ASP A 273 0.36 -14.83 -36.34
C ASP A 273 -1.01 -14.89 -37.00
N LEU A 274 -1.55 -13.73 -37.35
CA LEU A 274 -2.64 -13.59 -38.32
C LEU A 274 -2.02 -13.78 -39.72
N GLY A 275 -1.35 -14.91 -39.91
CA GLY A 275 -0.67 -15.29 -41.13
C GLY A 275 -1.17 -16.65 -41.60
N GLY A 276 -2.04 -16.61 -42.62
CA GLY A 276 -2.32 -17.74 -43.52
C GLY A 276 -3.45 -18.66 -43.08
N ASP A 277 -4.61 -18.57 -43.74
CA ASP A 277 -4.78 -19.33 -44.99
C ASP A 277 -5.99 -18.81 -45.80
N VAL A 278 -5.66 -18.44 -47.04
CA VAL A 278 -6.43 -18.45 -48.31
C VAL A 278 -7.83 -17.83 -48.35
#